data_AF-A0A656JIN8-F1
#
_entry.id   AF-A0A656JIN8-F1
#
_cell.length_a   1.000
_cell.length_b   1.000
_cell.length_c   1.000
_cell.angle_alpha   90.00
_cell.angle_beta   90.00
_cell.angle_gamma   90.00
#
_symmetry.space_group_name_H-M   'P 1'
#
loop_
_entity.id
_entity.type
_entity.pdbx_description
1 polymer ?
#
loop_
_entity_poly.entity_id
_entity_poly.type
_entity_poly.pdbx_seq_one_letter_code
_entity_poly.pdbx_strand_id
1 'polypeptide(L)'
;KPKLLEGSTAAMTAALKSAVDRKEWVAVTIWEPSWMVQKYDLKFLKDPKGIFPPPQAYYWIAHKGFAEGYPHAREVIASVFVPLTDITNINTQVKDGKAMGEAVKGWTENNAELLKRWATIKN
;
A
#
# COMPACT_ATOMS: atom_id res chain seq x y z
N LYS A 1 -9.85 -28.41 10.81
CA LYS A 1 -9.03 -27.19 11.03
C LYS A 1 -8.86 -26.49 9.69
N PRO A 2 -8.99 -25.15 9.61
CA PRO A 2 -8.66 -24.44 8.38
C PRO A 2 -7.18 -24.70 8.01
N LYS A 3 -6.92 -24.83 6.71
CA LYS A 3 -5.57 -25.03 6.15
C LYS A 3 -5.16 -23.74 5.45
N LEU A 4 -3.99 -23.22 5.75
CA LEU A 4 -3.41 -22.12 4.99
C LEU A 4 -3.03 -22.62 3.60
N LEU A 5 -3.48 -21.92 2.57
CA LEU A 5 -3.06 -22.18 1.19
C LEU A 5 -2.11 -21.06 0.77
N GLU A 6 -0.88 -21.43 0.45
CA GLU A 6 0.12 -20.49 -0.06
C GLU A 6 -0.19 -20.14 -1.52
N GLY A 7 0.12 -18.89 -1.90
CA GLY A 7 -0.14 -18.40 -3.25
C GLY A 7 0.35 -16.98 -3.44
N SER A 8 -0.07 -16.37 -4.55
CA SER A 8 0.21 -14.97 -4.86
C SER A 8 -0.96 -14.06 -4.49
N THR A 9 -0.71 -12.77 -4.37
CA THR A 9 -1.77 -11.75 -4.24
C THR A 9 -2.82 -11.86 -5.36
N ALA A 10 -2.37 -12.14 -6.59
CA ALA A 10 -3.27 -12.32 -7.73
C ALA A 10 -4.17 -13.56 -7.58
N ALA A 11 -3.60 -14.69 -7.15
CA ALA A 11 -4.35 -15.92 -6.93
C ALA A 11 -5.36 -15.76 -5.78
N MET A 12 -4.93 -15.19 -4.65
CA MET A 12 -5.81 -14.91 -3.50
C MET A 12 -6.96 -13.98 -3.89
N THR A 13 -6.66 -12.93 -4.66
CA THR A 13 -7.67 -11.99 -5.16
C THR A 13 -8.69 -12.66 -6.07
N ALA A 14 -8.23 -13.53 -6.98
CA ALA A 14 -9.12 -14.26 -7.88
C ALA A 14 -10.06 -15.19 -7.10
N ALA A 15 -9.53 -15.90 -6.09
CA ALA A 15 -10.32 -16.74 -5.20
C ALA A 15 -11.35 -15.92 -4.39
N LEU A 16 -10.93 -14.78 -3.84
CA LEU A 16 -11.82 -13.85 -3.14
C LEU A 16 -12.96 -13.39 -4.04
N LYS A 17 -12.65 -12.91 -5.25
CA LYS A 17 -13.66 -12.50 -6.22
C LYS A 17 -14.65 -13.63 -6.51
N SER A 18 -14.12 -14.83 -6.79
CA SER A 18 -14.91 -16.02 -7.10
C SER A 18 -15.91 -16.35 -5.99
N ALA A 19 -15.45 -16.33 -4.73
CA ALA A 19 -16.29 -16.62 -3.58
C ALA A 19 -17.35 -15.52 -3.36
N VAL A 20 -16.99 -14.25 -3.52
CA VAL A 20 -17.95 -13.13 -3.43
C VAL A 20 -19.03 -13.26 -4.51
N ASP A 21 -18.64 -13.49 -5.76
CA ASP A 21 -19.59 -13.64 -6.88
C ASP A 21 -20.56 -14.81 -6.64
N ARG A 22 -20.07 -15.92 -6.07
CA ARG A 22 -20.88 -17.11 -5.73
C ARG A 22 -21.57 -17.05 -4.37
N LYS A 23 -21.39 -15.97 -3.60
CA LYS A 23 -21.88 -15.83 -2.22
C LYS A 23 -21.44 -16.97 -1.30
N GLU A 24 -20.20 -17.43 -1.48
CA GLU A 24 -19.58 -18.48 -0.69
C GLU A 24 -18.74 -17.89 0.45
N TRP A 25 -18.60 -18.64 1.53
CA TRP A 25 -17.71 -18.28 2.62
C TRP A 25 -16.25 -18.35 2.19
N VAL A 26 -15.49 -17.31 2.50
CA VAL A 26 -14.05 -17.26 2.29
C VAL A 26 -13.38 -16.50 3.43
N ALA A 27 -12.20 -16.97 3.82
CA ALA A 27 -11.30 -16.26 4.71
C ALA A 27 -9.97 -16.06 3.97
N VAL A 28 -9.51 -14.82 3.87
CA VAL A 28 -8.25 -14.46 3.21
C VAL A 28 -7.40 -13.59 4.12
N THR A 29 -6.09 -13.60 3.89
CA THR A 29 -5.15 -12.67 4.51
C THR A 29 -5.11 -11.38 3.68
N ILE A 30 -5.56 -10.27 4.27
CA ILE A 30 -5.62 -8.95 3.65
C ILE A 30 -4.99 -7.91 4.59
N TRP A 31 -4.55 -6.78 4.03
CA TRP A 31 -3.91 -5.68 4.75
C TRP A 31 -4.52 -4.33 4.33
N GLU A 32 -4.23 -3.28 5.11
CA GLU A 32 -4.56 -1.90 4.79
C GLU A 32 -3.28 -1.04 4.69
N PRO A 33 -3.23 -0.05 3.78
CA PRO A 33 -4.24 0.26 2.76
C PRO A 33 -4.27 -0.78 1.62
N SER A 34 -5.47 -1.11 1.12
CA SER A 34 -5.65 -2.00 -0.03
C SER A 34 -6.93 -1.69 -0.80
N TRP A 35 -6.86 -1.78 -2.14
CA TRP A 35 -8.04 -1.61 -3.01
C TRP A 35 -9.12 -2.67 -2.72
N MET A 36 -8.74 -3.84 -2.20
CA MET A 36 -9.65 -4.95 -1.92
C MET A 36 -10.68 -4.60 -0.84
N VAL A 37 -10.27 -3.82 0.18
CA VAL A 37 -11.15 -3.36 1.25
C VAL A 37 -12.18 -2.35 0.73
N GLN A 38 -11.85 -1.59 -0.32
CA GLN A 38 -12.80 -0.68 -0.96
C GLN A 38 -13.74 -1.39 -1.94
N LYS A 39 -13.25 -2.43 -2.63
CA LYS A 39 -14.00 -3.11 -3.70
C LYS A 39 -14.98 -4.16 -3.19
N TYR A 40 -14.66 -4.84 -2.10
CA TYR A 40 -15.44 -5.94 -1.56
C TYR A 40 -15.97 -5.57 -0.17
N ASP A 41 -17.18 -6.06 0.16
CA ASP A 41 -17.74 -5.94 1.51
C ASP A 41 -17.04 -6.92 2.44
N LEU A 42 -15.91 -6.48 3.01
CA LEU A 42 -15.04 -7.27 3.88
C LEU A 42 -15.15 -6.82 5.33
N LYS A 43 -15.01 -7.78 6.23
CA LYS A 43 -14.92 -7.52 7.67
C LYS A 43 -13.66 -8.16 8.24
N PHE A 44 -12.85 -7.35 8.93
CA PHE A 44 -11.75 -7.87 9.73
C PHE A 44 -12.28 -8.70 10.89
N LEU A 45 -11.71 -9.90 11.06
CA LEU A 45 -11.99 -10.76 12.21
C LEU A 45 -11.28 -10.19 13.43
N LYS A 46 -11.91 -10.31 14.61
CA LYS A 46 -11.27 -9.92 15.87
C LYS A 46 -10.04 -10.80 16.11
N ASP A 47 -8.94 -10.18 16.51
CA ASP A 47 -7.73 -10.87 16.97
C ASP A 47 -7.57 -10.74 18.50
N PRO A 48 -8.26 -11.56 19.30
CA PRO A 48 -8.20 -11.47 20.76
C PRO A 48 -6.85 -11.87 21.35
N LYS A 49 -6.00 -12.56 20.57
CA LYS A 49 -4.67 -12.99 21.00
C LYS A 49 -3.56 -12.02 20.57
N GLY A 50 -3.89 -11.03 19.73
CA GLY A 50 -2.94 -10.05 19.23
C GLY A 50 -1.77 -10.70 18.48
N ILE A 51 -2.04 -11.75 17.70
CA ILE A 51 -1.00 -12.42 16.91
C ILE A 51 -0.61 -11.62 15.67
N PHE A 52 -1.50 -10.76 15.16
CA PHE A 52 -1.17 -9.83 14.09
C PHE A 52 -0.48 -8.59 14.66
N PRO A 53 0.54 -8.05 13.97
CA PRO A 53 1.20 -6.83 14.39
C PRO A 53 0.21 -5.66 14.54
N PRO A 54 0.46 -4.70 15.45
CA PRO A 54 -0.27 -3.45 15.49
C PRO A 54 -0.10 -2.65 14.18
N PRO A 55 -0.88 -1.57 13.96
CA PRO A 55 -0.76 -0.73 12.76
C PRO A 55 0.69 -0.42 12.42
N GLN A 56 1.06 -0.74 11.18
CA GLN A 56 2.41 -0.59 10.67
C GLN A 56 2.55 0.71 9.87
N ALA A 57 3.78 1.20 9.71
CA ALA A 57 4.11 2.30 8.82
C ALA A 57 5.02 1.82 7.68
N TYR A 58 5.05 2.59 6.60
CA TYR A 58 6.06 2.42 5.56
C TYR A 58 7.37 3.05 6.03
N TYR A 59 8.47 2.32 5.87
CA TYR A 59 9.80 2.77 6.25
C TYR A 59 10.73 2.80 5.04
N TRP A 60 11.51 3.86 4.93
CA TRP A 60 12.65 3.90 4.03
C TRP A 60 13.83 3.20 4.69
N ILE A 61 14.35 2.15 4.04
CA ILE A 61 15.50 1.40 4.52
C ILE A 61 16.61 1.54 3.47
N ALA A 62 17.82 1.89 3.91
CA ALA A 62 18.98 2.04 3.06
C ALA A 62 20.16 1.21 3.59
N HIS A 63 21.15 0.96 2.75
CA HIS A 63 22.37 0.27 3.17
C HIS A 63 23.17 1.11 4.17
N LYS A 64 24.01 0.46 4.98
CA LYS A 64 24.89 1.14 5.94
C LYS A 64 25.80 2.14 5.20
N GLY A 65 25.98 3.33 5.75
CA GLY A 65 26.78 4.40 5.15
C GLY A 65 26.03 5.31 4.16
N PHE A 66 24.77 5.00 3.83
CA PHE A 66 24.01 5.78 2.85
C PHE A 66 23.78 7.22 3.29
N ALA A 67 23.43 7.44 4.56
CA ALA A 67 23.13 8.78 5.07
C ALA A 67 24.38 9.67 5.08
N GLU A 68 25.54 9.08 5.35
CA GLU A 68 26.84 9.76 5.37
C GLU A 68 27.35 10.05 3.96
N GLY A 69 27.18 9.10 3.04
CA GLY A 69 27.59 9.25 1.64
C GLY A 69 26.67 10.16 0.83
N TYR A 70 25.38 10.20 1.18
CA TYR A 70 24.35 10.92 0.43
C TYR A 70 23.39 11.70 1.37
N PRO A 71 23.90 12.66 2.17
CA PRO A 71 23.10 13.36 3.18
C PRO A 71 21.90 14.08 2.56
N HIS A 72 22.08 14.72 1.40
CA HIS A 72 20.99 15.39 0.70
C HIS A 72 19.91 14.40 0.22
N ALA A 73 20.30 13.30 -0.43
CA ALA A 73 19.34 12.29 -0.89
C ALA A 73 18.60 11.65 0.29
N ARG A 74 19.29 11.43 1.41
CA ARG A 74 18.69 10.94 2.64
C ARG A 74 17.61 11.87 3.16
N GLU A 75 17.81 13.18 3.14
CA GLU A 75 16.77 14.13 3.57
C GLU A 75 15.59 14.15 2.61
N VAL A 76 15.85 14.19 1.30
CA VAL A 76 14.79 14.15 0.28
C VAL A 76 13.91 12.91 0.44
N ILE A 77 14.52 11.73 0.58
CA ILE A 77 13.79 10.47 0.78
C ILE A 77 12.97 10.50 2.08
N ALA A 78 13.53 11.01 3.18
CA ALA A 78 12.80 11.09 4.44
C ALA A 78 11.63 12.08 4.44
N SER A 79 11.63 13.07 3.56
CA SER A 79 10.49 13.97 3.42
C SER A 79 9.35 13.39 2.60
N VAL A 80 9.58 12.30 1.84
CA VAL A 80 8.53 11.64 1.07
C VAL A 80 7.48 11.08 2.02
N PHE A 81 6.30 11.70 1.99
CA PHE A 81 5.11 11.29 2.72
C PHE A 81 3.91 11.24 1.79
N VAL A 82 3.41 10.04 1.50
CA VAL A 82 2.21 9.86 0.69
C VAL A 82 1.07 9.45 1.62
N PRO A 83 -0.03 10.22 1.71
CA PRO A 83 -1.21 9.84 2.48
C PRO A 83 -1.74 8.45 2.08
N LEU A 84 -2.21 7.64 3.04
CA LEU A 84 -2.72 6.29 2.75
C LEU A 84 -3.89 6.28 1.77
N THR A 85 -4.73 7.32 1.79
CA THR A 85 -5.82 7.52 0.82
C THR A 85 -5.30 7.63 -0.60
N ASP A 86 -4.18 8.30 -0.77
CA ASP A 86 -3.56 8.54 -2.07
C ASP A 86 -2.88 7.27 -2.59
N ILE A 87 -2.18 6.54 -1.71
CA ILE A 87 -1.66 5.20 -2.02
C ILE A 87 -2.80 4.30 -2.50
N THR A 88 -3.94 4.33 -1.81
CA THR A 88 -5.10 3.52 -2.19
C THR A 88 -5.65 3.92 -3.55
N ASN A 89 -5.79 5.22 -3.81
CA ASN A 89 -6.27 5.74 -5.09
C ASN A 89 -5.34 5.42 -6.27
N ILE A 90 -4.03 5.53 -6.07
CA ILE A 90 -3.02 5.14 -7.07
C ILE A 90 -3.16 3.64 -7.36
N ASN A 91 -3.24 2.80 -6.33
CA ASN A 91 -3.41 1.35 -6.48
C ASN A 91 -4.70 0.99 -7.21
N THR A 92 -5.81 1.68 -6.93
CA THR A 92 -7.09 1.48 -7.63
C THR A 92 -6.96 1.81 -9.12
N GLN A 93 -6.36 2.96 -9.48
CA GLN A 93 -6.14 3.34 -10.88
C GLN A 93 -5.32 2.29 -11.64
N VAL A 94 -4.23 1.81 -11.03
CA VAL A 94 -3.37 0.80 -11.66
C VAL A 94 -4.12 -0.52 -11.85
N LYS A 95 -4.89 -0.91 -10.84
CA LYS A 95 -5.74 -2.10 -10.89
C LYS A 95 -6.86 -1.99 -11.94
N ASP A 96 -7.34 -0.79 -12.24
CA ASP A 96 -8.33 -0.53 -13.30
C ASP A 96 -7.69 -0.36 -14.70
N GLY A 97 -6.39 -0.61 -14.82
CA GLY A 97 -5.69 -0.73 -16.11
C GLY A 97 -4.76 0.43 -16.46
N LYS A 98 -4.64 1.45 -15.60
CA LYS A 98 -3.72 2.56 -15.82
C LYS A 98 -2.28 2.12 -15.59
N ALA A 99 -1.33 2.61 -16.38
CA ALA A 99 0.09 2.36 -16.11
C ALA A 99 0.51 3.06 -14.80
N MET A 100 1.38 2.42 -14.00
CA MET A 100 1.87 2.99 -12.73
C MET A 100 2.45 4.40 -12.91
N GLY A 101 3.26 4.62 -13.96
CA GLY A 101 3.84 5.93 -14.25
C GLY A 101 2.80 7.01 -14.49
N GLU A 102 1.69 6.68 -15.15
CA GLU A 102 0.60 7.63 -15.40
C GLU A 102 -0.23 7.91 -14.15
N ALA A 103 -0.44 6.90 -13.29
CA ALA A 103 -1.15 7.06 -12.02
C ALA A 103 -0.35 7.96 -11.06
N VAL A 104 0.96 7.70 -10.95
CA VAL A 104 1.88 8.53 -10.15
C VAL A 104 1.97 9.93 -10.73
N LYS A 105 2.10 10.09 -12.05
CA LYS A 105 2.15 11.42 -12.69
C LYS A 105 0.90 12.25 -12.35
N GLY A 106 -0.29 11.67 -12.54
CA GLY A 106 -1.54 12.36 -12.19
C GLY A 106 -1.63 12.70 -10.70
N TRP A 107 -1.12 11.85 -9.82
CA TRP A 107 -1.04 12.19 -8.39
C TRP A 107 -0.08 13.35 -8.14
N THR A 108 1.11 13.34 -8.74
CA THR A 108 2.11 14.40 -8.55
C THR A 108 1.63 15.76 -9.05
N GLU A 109 0.94 15.81 -10.18
CA GLU A 109 0.37 17.05 -10.74
C GLU A 109 -0.68 17.66 -9.79
N ASN A 110 -1.49 16.82 -9.16
CA ASN A 110 -2.51 17.24 -8.20
C ASN A 110 -1.95 17.55 -6.79
N ASN A 111 -0.68 17.24 -6.54
CA ASN A 111 -0.02 17.39 -5.23
C ASN A 111 1.25 18.25 -5.31
N ALA A 112 1.29 19.19 -6.25
CA ALA A 112 2.47 20.05 -6.49
C ALA A 112 2.98 20.76 -5.23
N GLU A 113 2.09 21.20 -4.33
CA GLU A 113 2.48 21.84 -3.06
C GLU A 113 3.17 20.87 -2.09
N LEU A 114 2.75 19.60 -2.06
CA LEU A 114 3.41 18.57 -1.26
C LEU A 114 4.82 18.28 -1.80
N LEU A 115 4.96 18.20 -3.13
CA LEU A 115 6.26 18.04 -3.80
C LEU A 115 7.19 19.23 -3.56
N LYS A 116 6.68 20.47 -3.60
CA LYS A 116 7.46 21.65 -3.24
C LYS A 116 8.00 21.57 -1.83
N ARG A 117 7.21 21.09 -0.87
CA ARG A 117 7.67 20.89 0.52
C ARG A 117 8.83 19.89 0.58
N TRP A 118 8.73 18.76 -0.14
CA TRP A 118 9.83 17.79 -0.23
C TRP A 118 11.09 18.40 -0.86
N ALA A 119 10.94 19.32 -1.82
CA ALA A 119 12.05 20.00 -2.50
C ALA A 119 12.63 21.18 -1.70
N THR A 120 11.98 21.61 -0.61
CA THR A 120 12.42 22.78 0.18
C THR A 120 13.47 22.41 1.24
N ILE A 121 13.84 21.12 1.36
CA ILE A 121 14.91 20.70 2.25
C ILE A 121 16.21 21.37 1.80
N LYS A 122 16.64 22.33 2.60
CA LYS A 122 17.90 23.04 2.39
C LYS A 122 19.07 22.12 2.74
N ASN A 123 20.12 22.24 1.92
CA ASN A 123 21.44 21.66 2.16
C ASN A 123 21.98 22.05 3.54
#